data_AF-A0A366ETD1-F1
#
_entry.id   AF-A0A366ETD1-F1
#
_cell.length_a   1.000
_cell.length_b   1.000
_cell.length_c   1.000
_cell.angle_alpha   90.00
_cell.angle_beta   90.00
_cell.angle_gamma   90.00
#
_symmetry.space_group_name_H-M   'P 1'
#
loop_
_entity.id
_entity.type
_entity.pdbx_description
1 polymer ?
#
loop_
_entity_poly.entity_id
_entity_poly.type
_entity_poly.pdbx_seq_one_letter_code
_entity_poly.pdbx_strand_id
1 'polypeptide(L)' 'QDRSRLGNGPENLAVLRHMVLNVMQKDGEKGSLRGKFKRAGWDEAYLARLLTLF' A
#
# COMPACT_ATOMS: atom_id res chain seq x y z
N GLN A 1 1.78 8.26 -22.79
CA GLN A 1 0.55 7.51 -22.43
C GLN A 1 0.66 7.03 -21.00
N ASP A 2 -0.43 7.13 -20.23
CA ASP A 2 -0.50 6.60 -18.87
C ASP A 2 -0.68 5.07 -18.90
N ARG A 3 0.34 4.35 -18.42
CA ARG A 3 0.37 2.88 -18.43
C ARG A 3 -0.62 2.25 -17.46
N SER A 4 -1.10 3.02 -16.47
CA SER A 4 -2.10 2.54 -15.50
C SER A 4 -3.44 2.20 -16.15
N ARG A 5 -3.71 2.75 -17.34
CA ARG A 5 -4.99 2.61 -18.06
C ARG A 5 -4.91 1.66 -19.27
N LEU A 6 -3.77 1.03 -19.51
CA LEU A 6 -3.53 0.20 -20.69
C LEU A 6 -3.54 -1.30 -20.32
N GLY A 7 -4.20 -2.11 -21.14
CA GLY A 7 -4.26 -3.57 -20.94
C GLY A 7 -4.80 -3.93 -19.56
N ASN A 8 -4.04 -4.77 -18.83
CA ASN A 8 -4.39 -5.22 -17.47
C ASN A 8 -3.97 -4.22 -16.37
N GLY A 9 -3.51 -3.01 -16.72
CA GLY A 9 -3.09 -1.99 -15.76
C GLY A 9 -4.15 -1.69 -14.68
N PRO A 10 -5.42 -1.45 -15.05
CA PRO A 10 -6.47 -1.16 -14.07
C PRO A 10 -6.71 -2.31 -13.08
N GLU A 11 -6.77 -3.55 -13.57
CA GLU A 11 -6.99 -4.75 -12.76
C GLU A 11 -5.83 -4.99 -11.80
N ASN A 12 -4.59 -4.94 -12.32
CA ASN A 12 -3.39 -5.12 -11.51
C ASN A 12 -3.31 -4.06 -10.39
N LEU A 13 -3.68 -2.82 -10.67
CA LEU A 13 -3.71 -1.75 -9.67
C LEU A 13 -4.82 -1.94 -8.64
N ALA A 14 -5.99 -2.47 -9.05
CA ALA A 14 -7.05 -2.82 -8.11
C ALA A 14 -6.60 -3.91 -7.13
N VAL A 15 -5.97 -4.98 -7.65
CA VAL A 15 -5.41 -6.07 -6.82
C VAL A 15 -4.33 -5.53 -5.86
N LEU A 16 -3.37 -4.73 -6.36
CA LEU A 16 -2.36 -4.09 -5.52
C LEU A 16 -2.98 -3.24 -4.42
N ARG A 17 -4.00 -2.43 -4.74
CA ARG A 17 -4.70 -1.62 -3.76
C ARG A 17 -5.36 -2.46 -2.67
N HIS A 18 -6.00 -3.57 -3.04
CA HIS A 18 -6.61 -4.48 -2.08
C HIS A 18 -5.58 -5.10 -1.13
N MET A 19 -4.46 -5.61 -1.66
CA MET A 19 -3.40 -6.19 -0.84
C MET A 19 -2.83 -5.17 0.15
N VAL A 20 -2.59 -3.94 -0.32
CA VAL A 20 -2.04 -2.89 0.53
C VAL A 20 -3.03 -2.48 1.63
N LEU A 21 -4.33 -2.40 1.34
CA LEU A 21 -5.34 -2.12 2.38
C LEU A 21 -5.37 -3.22 3.45
N ASN A 22 -5.26 -4.48 3.05
CA ASN A 22 -5.22 -5.60 4.00
C ASN A 22 -4.00 -5.50 4.93
N VAL A 23 -2.82 -5.20 4.39
CA VAL A 23 -1.61 -4.97 5.19
C VAL A 23 -1.77 -3.79 6.16
N MET A 24 -2.35 -2.69 5.68
CA MET A 24 -2.57 -1.50 6.52
C MET A 24 -3.60 -1.72 7.64
N GLN A 25 -4.54 -2.65 7.45
CA GLN A 25 -5.48 -3.07 8.50
C GLN A 25 -4.83 -4.02 9.52
N LYS A 26 -3.90 -4.89 9.07
CA LYS A 26 -3.07 -5.72 9.97
C LYS A 26 -2.08 -4.89 10.79
N ASP A 27 -1.71 -3.70 10.31
CA ASP A 27 -0.82 -2.79 11.02
C ASP A 27 -1.48 -2.26 12.30
N GLY A 28 -1.04 -2.76 13.46
CA GLY A 28 -1.59 -2.43 14.78
C GLY A 28 -1.25 -1.02 15.30
N GLU A 29 -0.48 -0.22 14.56
CA GLU A 29 -0.19 1.16 14.97
C GLU A 29 -1.42 2.06 14.87
N LYS A 30 -1.53 3.01 15.81
CA LYS A 30 -2.61 4.02 15.79
C LYS A 30 -2.34 5.05 14.70
N GLY A 31 -3.39 5.49 14.03
CA GLY A 31 -3.32 6.57 13.04
C GLY A 31 -4.27 6.37 11.87
N SER A 32 -4.50 7.44 11.10
CA SER A 32 -5.31 7.35 9.89
C SER A 32 -4.57 6.55 8.80
N LEU A 33 -5.30 5.81 7.97
CA LEU A 33 -4.74 5.11 6.81
C LEU A 33 -3.89 6.04 5.94
N ARG A 34 -4.38 7.25 5.67
CA ARG A 34 -3.65 8.26 4.88
C ARG A 34 -2.32 8.67 5.53
N GLY A 35 -2.28 8.78 6.86
CA GLY A 35 -1.05 9.05 7.60
C GLY A 35 -0.05 7.91 7.48
N LYS A 36 -0.52 6.67 7.65
CA LYS A 36 0.30 5.46 7.50
C LYS A 36 0.89 5.32 6.09
N PHE A 37 0.09 5.59 5.05
CA PHE A 37 0.55 5.63 3.67
C PHE A 37 1.68 6.64 3.46
N LYS A 38 1.52 7.87 3.98
CA LYS A 38 2.58 8.88 3.91
C LYS A 38 3.83 8.40 4.63
N ARG A 39 3.68 7.89 5.86
CA ARG A 39 4.82 7.38 6.64
C ARG A 39 5.58 6.29 5.88
N ALA A 40 4.89 5.31 5.30
CA ALA A 40 5.51 4.27 4.48
C ALA A 40 6.26 4.81 3.26
N GLY A 41 5.94 6.03 2.79
CA GLY A 41 6.68 6.71 1.73
C GLY A 41 7.93 7.47 2.20
N TRP A 42 8.08 7.73 3.50
CA TRP A 42 9.18 8.53 4.06
C TRP A 42 10.08 7.77 5.03
N ASP A 43 9.58 6.69 5.63
CA ASP A 43 10.23 5.88 6.66
C ASP A 43 10.43 4.46 6.13
N GLU A 44 11.65 4.17 5.66
CA GLU A 44 12.00 2.87 5.07
C GLU A 44 11.90 1.72 6.09
N ALA A 45 12.17 1.98 7.37
CA ALA A 45 12.06 0.95 8.41
C ALA A 45 10.59 0.58 8.66
N TYR A 46 9.71 1.58 8.68
CA TYR A 46 8.26 1.36 8.74
C TYR A 46 7.75 0.62 7.50
N LEU A 47 8.23 1.01 6.30
CA LEU A 47 7.90 0.28 5.07
C LEU A 47 8.35 -1.18 5.12
N ALA A 48 9.60 -1.44 5.51
CA ALA A 48 10.14 -2.79 5.61
C ALA A 48 9.32 -3.66 6.55
N ARG A 49 8.92 -3.13 7.71
CA ARG A 49 8.02 -3.81 8.65
C ARG A 49 6.64 -4.09 8.05
N LEU A 50 6.05 -3.15 7.30
CA LEU A 50 4.77 -3.40 6.63
C LEU A 50 4.89 -4.52 5.58
N LEU A 51 6.01 -4.57 4.85
CA LEU A 51 6.24 -5.61 3.84
C LEU A 51 6.33 -7.02 4.44
N THR A 52 6.68 -7.17 5.73
CA THR A 52 6.66 -8.48 6.40
C THR A 52 5.25 -8.96 6.79
N LEU A 53 4.21 -8.14 6.58
CA LEU A 53 2.82 -8.47 6.94
C LEU A 53 1.96 -8.94 5.75
N PHE A 54 2.53 -8.97 4.55
CA PHE A 54 1.90 -9.60 3.39
C PHE A 54 1.64 -11.08 3.70
#